data_AF-A0AAU9J0Y5-F1
#
_entry.id   AF-A0AAU9J0Y5-F1
#
_cell.length_a   1.000
_cell.length_b   1.000
_cell.length_c   1.000
_cell.angle_alpha   90.00
_cell.angle_beta   90.00
_cell.angle_gamma   90.00
#
_symmetry.space_group_name_H-M   'P 1'
#
loop_
_entity.id
_entity.type
_entity.pdbx_description
1 polymer ?
#
loop_
_entity_poly.entity_id
_entity_poly.type
_entity_poly.pdbx_seq_one_letter_code
_entity_poly.pdbx_strand_id
1 'polypeptide(L)'
;MNLFVRKGEASSHLLMELQGEVKAQSELDGMNLGKLKEENGKNTLVIGNHVLRGKQEIIKKPLYVVKKVQGGLEVIGTISNKIVFNERPAPIPLHNEKKVKHNFWNQPK
;
A
#
# COMPACT_ATOMS: atom_id res chain seq x y z
N MET A 1 26.04 -27.65 0.36
CA MET A 1 25.81 -26.49 -0.54
C MET A 1 26.01 -25.24 0.30
N ASN A 2 27.05 -24.46 0.03
CA ASN A 2 27.37 -23.27 0.82
C ASN A 2 26.64 -22.05 0.24
N LEU A 3 25.90 -21.31 1.07
CA LEU A 3 25.26 -20.07 0.68
C LEU A 3 26.22 -18.91 0.90
N PHE A 4 26.71 -18.30 -0.18
CA PHE A 4 27.53 -17.09 -0.10
C PHE A 4 26.62 -15.86 -0.10
N VAL A 5 26.71 -15.06 0.96
CA VAL A 5 25.98 -13.80 1.11
C VAL A 5 26.98 -12.66 1.07
N ARG A 6 26.80 -11.73 0.12
CA ARG A 6 27.60 -10.50 0.01
C ARG A 6 26.82 -9.32 0.56
N LYS A 7 27.50 -8.38 1.24
CA LYS A 7 26.91 -7.13 1.72
C LYS A 7 27.15 -6.04 0.68
N GLY A 8 26.10 -5.55 0.02
CA GLY A 8 26.13 -4.36 -0.84
C GLY A 8 25.96 -3.06 -0.04
N GLU A 9 25.89 -1.93 -0.75
CA GLU A 9 25.49 -0.64 -0.17
C GLU A 9 24.02 -0.74 0.28
N ALA A 10 23.79 -0.70 1.59
CA ALA A 10 22.50 -1.06 2.16
C ALA A 10 21.55 0.14 2.16
N SER A 11 20.55 0.11 1.27
CA SER A 11 19.45 1.07 1.27
C SER A 11 18.30 0.62 2.18
N SER A 12 17.65 1.57 2.84
CA SER A 12 16.45 1.31 3.64
C SER A 12 15.23 1.21 2.75
N HIS A 13 14.44 0.15 2.92
CA HIS A 13 13.22 -0.11 2.17
C HIS A 13 11.99 -0.13 3.09
N LEU A 14 10.85 0.29 2.54
CA LEU A 14 9.53 0.18 3.19
C LEU A 14 8.76 -0.99 2.58
N LEU A 15 8.21 -1.86 3.43
CA LEU A 15 7.32 -2.93 2.98
C LEU A 15 5.87 -2.47 2.99
N MET A 16 5.14 -2.70 1.89
CA MET A 16 3.68 -2.59 1.87
C MET A 16 3.07 -3.99 1.83
N GLU A 17 2.17 -4.27 2.77
CA GLU A 17 1.47 -5.54 2.90
C GLU A 17 -0.01 -5.34 2.56
N LEU A 18 -0.48 -6.03 1.53
CA LEU A 18 -1.86 -5.97 1.04
C LEU A 18 -2.55 -7.30 1.32
N GLN A 19 -3.69 -7.29 2.00
CA GLN A 19 -4.48 -8.50 2.19
C GLN A 19 -5.28 -8.84 0.93
N GLY A 20 -4.85 -9.88 0.22
CA GLY A 20 -5.49 -10.38 -1.00
C GLY A 20 -4.51 -10.41 -2.18
N GLU A 21 -5.05 -10.28 -3.38
CA GLU A 21 -4.29 -10.32 -4.63
C GLU A 21 -4.43 -8.99 -5.38
N VAL A 22 -3.32 -8.43 -5.85
CA VAL A 22 -3.33 -7.29 -6.77
C VAL A 22 -3.51 -7.81 -8.18
N LYS A 23 -4.63 -7.48 -8.81
CA LYS A 23 -4.93 -7.85 -10.19
C LYS A 23 -4.57 -6.70 -11.13
N ALA A 24 -3.73 -7.00 -12.11
CA ALA A 24 -3.37 -6.07 -13.18
C ALA A 24 -3.56 -6.75 -14.54
N GLN A 25 -3.79 -5.94 -15.58
CA GLN A 25 -3.91 -6.43 -16.96
C GLN A 25 -2.53 -6.67 -17.61
N SER A 26 -1.47 -6.17 -17.00
CA SER A 26 -0.09 -6.30 -17.44
C SER A 26 0.82 -6.64 -16.26
N GLU A 27 2.12 -6.76 -16.52
CA GLU A 27 3.12 -6.88 -15.46
C GLU A 27 3.04 -5.71 -14.47
N LEU A 28 3.29 -6.02 -13.20
CA LEU A 28 3.28 -5.05 -12.10
C LEU A 28 4.58 -4.25 -12.02
N ASP A 29 5.68 -4.75 -12.60
CA ASP A 29 6.98 -4.08 -12.52
C ASP A 29 6.93 -2.72 -13.25
N GLY A 30 7.39 -1.68 -12.57
CA GLY A 30 7.29 -0.29 -13.04
C GLY A 30 5.87 0.28 -13.16
N MET A 31 4.81 -0.49 -12.86
CA MET A 31 3.43 -0.01 -12.95
C MET A 31 3.12 1.02 -11.85
N ASN A 32 2.48 2.12 -12.24
CA ASN A 32 1.86 3.02 -11.27
C ASN A 32 0.58 2.37 -10.71
N LEU A 33 0.68 1.81 -9.50
CA LEU A 33 -0.45 1.17 -8.82
C LEU A 33 -1.48 2.16 -8.27
N GLY A 34 -1.09 3.42 -8.02
CA GLY A 34 -1.98 4.41 -7.46
C GLY A 34 -1.32 5.39 -6.50
N LYS A 35 -2.10 5.92 -5.55
CA LYS A 35 -1.68 7.02 -4.67
C LYS A 35 -1.70 6.59 -3.21
N LEU A 36 -0.56 6.74 -2.54
CA LEU A 36 -0.41 6.59 -1.10
C LEU A 36 -0.45 7.98 -0.44
N LYS A 37 -1.27 8.13 0.59
CA LYS A 37 -1.30 9.31 1.47
C LYS A 37 -1.12 8.86 2.91
N GLU A 38 -0.24 9.54 3.63
CA GLU A 38 -0.10 9.39 5.09
C GLU A 38 -0.67 10.64 5.77
N GLU A 39 -1.47 10.45 6.81
CA GLU A 39 -2.04 11.53 7.62
C GLU A 39 -2.26 11.05 9.05
N ASN A 40 -1.59 11.69 10.01
CA ASN A 40 -1.68 11.37 11.44
C ASN A 40 -1.42 9.88 11.74
N GLY A 41 -0.41 9.27 11.11
CA GLY A 41 -0.06 7.86 11.29
C GLY A 41 -1.04 6.85 10.66
N LYS A 42 -2.06 7.32 9.95
CA LYS A 42 -2.95 6.50 9.13
C LYS A 42 -2.53 6.58 7.67
N ASN A 43 -2.48 5.43 7.02
CA ASN A 43 -2.15 5.33 5.61
C ASN A 43 -3.41 5.04 4.79
N THR A 44 -3.60 5.80 3.72
CA THR A 44 -4.66 5.56 2.74
C THR A 44 -4.02 5.32 1.39
N LEU A 45 -4.29 4.15 0.80
CA LEU A 45 -3.83 3.78 -0.53
C LEU A 45 -5.03 3.69 -1.46
N VAL A 46 -4.98 4.40 -2.58
CA VAL A 46 -6.01 4.35 -3.62
C VAL A 46 -5.45 3.61 -4.83
N ILE A 47 -6.05 2.45 -5.17
CA ILE A 47 -5.72 1.63 -6.35
C ILE A 47 -7.00 1.48 -7.17
N GLY A 48 -7.03 2.00 -8.40
CA GLY A 48 -8.24 2.04 -9.22
C GLY A 48 -9.42 2.70 -8.46
N ASN A 49 -10.53 1.97 -8.31
CA ASN A 49 -11.72 2.42 -7.58
C ASN A 49 -11.74 2.00 -6.09
N HIS A 50 -10.63 1.47 -5.58
CA HIS A 50 -10.51 0.95 -4.23
C HIS A 50 -9.72 1.88 -3.33
N VAL A 51 -10.27 2.12 -2.14
CA VAL A 51 -9.61 2.79 -1.02
C VAL A 51 -9.24 1.75 0.01
N LEU A 52 -7.96 1.59 0.26
CA LEU A 52 -7.40 0.73 1.29
C LEU A 52 -6.94 1.61 2.45
N ARG A 53 -7.32 1.21 3.67
CA ARG A 53 -6.91 1.88 4.90
C ARG A 53 -5.94 0.98 5.63
N GLY A 54 -4.86 1.58 6.10
CA GLY A 54 -3.77 0.88 6.73
C GLY A 54 -3.07 1.73 7.76
N LYS A 55 -2.07 1.11 8.40
CA LYS A 55 -1.26 1.73 9.45
C LYS A 55 0.18 1.29 9.31
N GLN A 56 1.10 2.12 9.78
CA GLN A 56 2.50 1.76 9.85
C GLN A 56 2.77 0.90 11.09
N GLU A 57 3.62 -0.11 10.94
CA GLU A 57 4.07 -0.99 12.00
C GLU A 57 5.59 -1.16 11.93
N ILE A 58 6.24 -1.26 13.09
CA ILE A 58 7.67 -1.63 13.19
C ILE A 58 7.79 -3.15 13.11
N ILE A 59 8.71 -3.64 12.28
CA ILE A 59 9.03 -5.06 12.20
C ILE A 59 9.98 -5.41 13.34
N LYS A 60 9.51 -6.20 14.32
CA LYS A 60 10.30 -6.61 15.51
C LYS A 60 11.63 -7.28 15.16
N LYS A 61 11.69 -7.97 14.02
CA LYS A 61 12.89 -8.59 13.47
C LYS A 61 13.11 -8.04 12.06
N PRO A 62 14.00 -7.06 11.86
CA PRO A 62 14.24 -6.48 10.54
C PRO A 62 14.58 -7.54 9.49
N LEU A 63 14.11 -7.32 8.27
CA LEU A 63 14.32 -8.22 7.14
C LEU A 63 15.48 -7.74 6.27
N TYR A 64 16.18 -8.66 5.64
CA TYR A 64 17.10 -8.35 4.55
C TYR A 64 16.39 -8.41 3.21
N VAL A 65 16.61 -7.40 2.37
CA VAL A 65 16.26 -7.46 0.96
C VAL A 65 17.42 -8.11 0.23
N VAL A 66 17.16 -9.21 -0.46
CA VAL A 66 18.20 -9.98 -1.16
C VAL A 66 17.92 -10.04 -2.65
N LYS A 67 18.97 -9.84 -3.44
CA LYS A 67 18.97 -10.04 -4.89
C LYS A 67 19.69 -11.34 -5.21
N LYS A 68 19.09 -12.16 -6.07
CA LYS A 68 19.77 -13.33 -6.62
C LYS A 68 20.82 -12.86 -7.64
N VAL A 69 22.06 -13.29 -7.45
CA VAL A 69 23.18 -13.00 -8.35
C VAL A 69 23.83 -14.30 -8.80
N GLN A 70 24.68 -14.25 -9.82
CA GLN A 70 25.41 -15.43 -10.27
C GLN A 70 26.27 -15.99 -9.11
N GLY A 71 25.99 -17.22 -8.70
CA GLY A 71 26.75 -17.90 -7.65
C GLY A 71 26.36 -17.56 -6.20
N GLY A 72 25.27 -16.82 -5.94
CA GLY A 72 24.84 -16.57 -4.56
C GLY A 72 23.71 -15.56 -4.39
N LEU A 73 23.64 -14.98 -3.19
CA LEU A 73 22.72 -13.91 -2.83
C LEU A 73 23.51 -12.65 -2.43
N GLU A 74 22.99 -11.50 -2.80
CA GLU A 74 23.51 -10.20 -2.39
C GLU A 74 22.46 -9.49 -1.54
N VAL A 75 22.85 -9.02 -0.34
CA VAL A 75 22.00 -8.17 0.49
C VAL A 75 22.06 -6.76 -0.09
N ILE A 76 20.92 -6.26 -0.56
CA ILE A 76 20.78 -4.95 -1.19
C ILE A 76 20.07 -3.92 -0.29
N GLY A 77 19.57 -4.35 0.87
CA GLY A 77 18.91 -3.44 1.79
C GLY A 77 18.33 -4.11 3.02
N THR A 78 17.69 -3.30 3.85
CA THR A 78 16.98 -3.75 5.05
C THR A 78 15.57 -3.18 5.10
N ILE A 79 14.66 -3.89 5.76
CA ILE A 79 13.29 -3.44 6.04
C ILE A 79 13.06 -3.54 7.54
N SER A 80 12.82 -2.40 8.19
CA SER A 80 12.48 -2.31 9.61
C SER A 80 11.07 -1.81 9.87
N ASN A 81 10.40 -1.29 8.84
CA ASN A 81 9.04 -0.75 8.91
C ASN A 81 8.18 -1.34 7.79
N LYS A 82 6.88 -1.49 8.07
CA LYS A 82 5.88 -1.87 7.08
C LYS A 82 4.62 -1.02 7.19
N ILE A 83 3.87 -0.89 6.09
CA ILE A 83 2.49 -0.43 6.10
C ILE A 83 1.61 -1.65 5.84
N VAL A 84 0.65 -1.91 6.72
CA VAL A 84 -0.29 -3.02 6.58
C VAL A 84 -1.67 -2.49 6.20
N PHE A 85 -2.21 -2.99 5.09
CA PHE A 85 -3.58 -2.78 4.64
C PHE A 85 -4.37 -4.09 4.80
N ASN A 86 -4.94 -4.31 5.99
CA ASN A 86 -5.67 -5.53 6.37
C ASN A 86 -7.20 -5.34 6.44
N GLU A 87 -7.70 -4.16 6.09
CA GLU A 87 -9.13 -3.92 5.98
C GLU A 87 -9.63 -4.21 4.56
N ARG A 88 -10.91 -4.60 4.43
CA ARG A 88 -11.54 -4.81 3.14
C ARG A 88 -11.48 -3.51 2.32
N PRO A 89 -11.08 -3.55 1.03
CA PRO A 89 -11.08 -2.37 0.18
C PRO A 89 -12.48 -1.74 0.10
N ALA A 90 -12.57 -0.44 0.40
CA ALA A 90 -13.79 0.33 0.27
C ALA A 90 -13.89 0.95 -1.14
N PRO A 91 -15.10 1.19 -1.67
CA PRO A 91 -15.24 2.01 -2.86
C PRO A 91 -14.81 3.44 -2.57
N ILE A 92 -14.30 4.15 -3.58
CA ILE A 92 -14.14 5.61 -3.49
C ILE A 92 -15.54 6.22 -3.27
N PRO A 93 -15.73 7.07 -2.24
CA PRO A 93 -17.01 7.75 -2.05
C PRO A 93 -17.38 8.50 -3.32
N LEU A 94 -18.57 8.25 -3.87
CA LEU A 94 -19.13 9.13 -4.90
C LEU A 94 -19.14 10.54 -4.31
N HIS A 95 -18.53 11.49 -5.02
CA HIS A 95 -18.65 12.90 -4.70
C HIS A 95 -20.14 13.23 -4.62
N ASN A 96 -20.66 13.47 -3.40
CA ASN A 96 -22.08 13.72 -3.19
C ASN A 96 -22.55 14.83 -4.13
N GLU A 97 -23.42 14.48 -5.08
CA GLU A 97 -24.46 15.40 -5.51
C GLU A 97 -25.11 15.92 -4.24
N LYS A 98 -25.02 17.24 -4.01
CA LYS A 98 -25.66 17.88 -2.86
C LYS A 98 -27.11 17.40 -2.85
N LYS A 99 -27.52 16.64 -1.83
CA LYS A 99 -28.93 16.38 -1.57
C LYS A 99 -29.60 17.72 -1.36
N VAL A 100 -30.16 18.30 -2.43
CA VAL A 100 -31.06 19.44 -2.35
C VAL A 100 -32.24 18.96 -1.53
N LYS A 101 -32.33 19.41 -0.28
CA LYS A 101 -33.52 19.22 0.53
C LYS A 101 -34.62 20.05 -0.12
N HIS A 102 -35.43 19.45 -0.99
CA HIS A 102 -36.70 20.04 -1.37
C HIS A 102 -37.61 20.00 -0.14
N ASN A 103 -37.79 21.16 0.50
CA ASN A 103 -38.77 21.33 1.56
C ASN A 103 -40.17 21.31 0.90
N PHE A 104 -40.82 20.14 0.91
CA PHE A 104 -42.15 19.91 0.32
C PHE A 104 -43.34 20.40 1.18
N TRP A 105 -43.09 21.23 2.19
CA TRP A 105 -44.15 21.69 3.10
C TRP A 105 -44.16 23.20 3.27
N ASN A 106 -44.49 23.93 2.22
CA ASN A 106 -45.13 25.23 2.36
C ASN A 106 -45.99 25.53 1.13
N GLN A 107 -47.27 25.16 1.21
CA GLN A 107 -48.31 25.82 0.44
C GLN A 107 -49.30 26.42 1.45
N PRO A 108 -49.44 27.76 1.52
CA PRO A 108 -50.55 28.34 2.26
C PRO A 108 -51.86 28.03 1.53
N LYS A 109 -52.92 27.82 2.32
CA LYS A 109 -54.30 27.62 1.85
C LYS A 109 -54.84 28.84 1.12
#